data_AF-C9PPC9-F1
#
_entry.id   AF-C9PPC9-F1
#
_cell.length_a   1.000
_cell.length_b   1.000
_cell.length_c   1.000
_cell.angle_alpha   90.00
_cell.angle_beta   90.00
_cell.angle_gamma   90.00
#
_symmetry.space_group_name_H-M   'P 1'
#
loop_
_entity.id
_entity.type
_entity.pdbx_description
1 polymer ?
#
loop_
_entity_poly.entity_id
_entity_poly.type
_entity_poly.pdbx_seq_one_letter_code
_entity_poly.pdbx_strand_id
1 'polypeptide(L)'
;MTNAELLQEGINLMFAGVGFVMIFLLILIYAIELMSVVINRFFPEPVVIPPTKTTQPEQNDLDRLRPVIVAAIAHHRRQQGIK
;
A
#
# COMPACT_ATOMS: atom_id res chain seq x y z
N MET A 1 23.99 -41.40 -33.00
CA MET A 1 23.77 -40.06 -32.44
C MET A 1 25.12 -39.40 -32.23
N THR A 2 25.38 -38.31 -32.93
CA THR A 2 26.57 -37.49 -32.72
C THR A 2 26.38 -36.62 -31.47
N ASN A 3 27.47 -36.20 -30.82
CA ASN A 3 27.38 -35.32 -29.65
C ASN A 3 26.64 -34.01 -29.94
N ALA A 4 26.70 -33.53 -31.19
CA ALA A 4 25.98 -32.35 -31.65
C ALA A 4 24.45 -32.55 -31.64
N GLU A 5 23.96 -33.75 -32.00
CA GLU A 5 22.52 -34.06 -31.96
C GLU A 5 21.99 -34.08 -30.53
N LEU A 6 22.72 -34.70 -29.60
CA LEU A 6 22.32 -34.73 -28.18
C LEU A 6 22.28 -33.33 -27.56
N LEU A 7 23.24 -32.48 -27.92
CA LEU A 7 23.29 -31.10 -27.45
C LEU A 7 22.12 -30.27 -28.02
N GLN A 8 21.78 -30.47 -29.29
CA GLN A 8 20.60 -29.85 -29.92
C GLN A 8 19.29 -30.31 -29.26
N GLU A 9 19.17 -31.60 -28.96
CA GLU A 9 18.00 -32.18 -28.30
C GLU A 9 17.86 -31.63 -26.87
N GLY A 10 18.97 -31.50 -26.13
CA GLY A 10 18.99 -30.89 -24.80
C GLY A 10 18.56 -29.42 -24.80
N ILE A 11 18.99 -28.63 -25.80
CA ILE A 11 18.55 -27.24 -25.96
C ILE A 11 17.05 -27.18 -26.28
N ASN A 12 16.56 -28.05 -27.17
CA ASN A 12 15.15 -28.12 -27.51
C ASN A 12 14.29 -28.50 -26.29
N LEU A 13 14.74 -29.46 -25.49
CA LEU A 13 14.09 -29.88 -24.25
C LEU A 13 14.10 -28.77 -23.20
N MET A 14 15.20 -28.01 -23.07
CA MET A 14 15.27 -26.86 -22.16
C MET A 14 14.24 -25.79 -22.54
N PHE A 15 14.17 -25.42 -23.83
CA PHE A 15 13.19 -24.45 -24.31
C PHE A 15 11.75 -24.96 -24.14
N ALA A 16 11.48 -26.22 -24.47
CA ALA A 16 10.16 -26.82 -24.29
C ALA A 16 9.75 -26.85 -22.81
N GLY A 17 10.65 -27.26 -21.92
CA GLY A 17 10.40 -27.32 -20.48
C GLY A 17 10.20 -25.93 -19.87
N VAL A 18 11.11 -25.00 -20.13
CA VAL A 18 11.01 -23.62 -19.60
C VAL A 18 9.78 -22.91 -20.18
N GLY A 19 9.50 -23.09 -21.47
CA GLY A 19 8.32 -22.52 -22.13
C GLY A 19 7.01 -23.05 -21.54
N PHE A 20 6.92 -24.36 -21.32
CA PHE A 20 5.75 -24.96 -20.68
C PHE A 20 5.54 -24.44 -19.25
N VAL A 21 6.61 -24.37 -18.46
CA VAL A 21 6.54 -23.83 -17.09
C VAL A 21 6.09 -22.37 -17.09
N MET A 22 6.60 -21.54 -18.01
CA MET A 22 6.18 -20.13 -18.13
C MET A 22 4.68 -20.00 -18.40
N ILE A 23 4.14 -20.81 -19.33
CA ILE A 23 2.70 -20.83 -19.64
C ILE A 23 1.90 -21.32 -18.44
N PHE A 24 2.37 -22.37 -17.76
CA PHE A 24 1.71 -22.91 -16.58
C PHE A 24 1.63 -21.88 -15.45
N LEU A 25 2.72 -21.17 -15.17
CA LEU A 25 2.73 -20.11 -14.16
C LEU A 25 1.83 -18.94 -14.55
N LEU A 26 1.80 -18.56 -15.83
CA LEU A 26 0.88 -17.54 -16.33
C LEU A 26 -0.58 -17.92 -16.06
N ILE A 27 -0.95 -19.16 -16.38
CA ILE A 27 -2.30 -19.70 -16.10
C ILE A 27 -2.57 -19.70 -14.59
N LEU A 28 -1.60 -20.08 -13.77
CA LEU A 28 -1.74 -20.11 -12.31
C LEU A 28 -1.97 -18.71 -11.74
N ILE A 29 -1.25 -17.69 -12.22
CA ILE A 29 -1.46 -16.30 -11.83
C ILE A 29 -2.90 -15.88 -12.14
N TYR A 30 -3.37 -16.12 -13.37
CA TYR A 30 -4.75 -15.81 -13.74
C TYR A 30 -5.78 -16.58 -12.92
N ALA A 31 -5.51 -17.83 -12.56
CA ALA A 31 -6.39 -18.61 -11.69
C ALA A 31 -6.51 -17.99 -10.29
N ILE A 32 -5.39 -17.54 -9.73
CA ILE A 32 -5.36 -16.83 -8.43
C ILE A 32 -6.10 -15.49 -8.53
N GLU A 33 -5.90 -14.73 -9.61
CA GLU A 33 -6.63 -13.47 -9.84
C GLU A 33 -8.14 -13.70 -9.97
N LEU A 34 -8.56 -14.70 -10.74
CA LEU A 34 -9.96 -15.09 -10.87
C LEU A 34 -10.54 -15.45 -9.50
N MET A 35 -9.84 -16.29 -8.74
CA MET A 35 -10.25 -16.65 -7.39
C MET A 35 -10.37 -15.42 -6.49
N SER A 36 -9.42 -14.49 -6.57
CA SER A 36 -9.46 -13.22 -5.83
C SER A 36 -10.70 -12.40 -6.19
N VAL A 37 -11.05 -12.27 -7.48
CA VAL A 37 -12.26 -11.55 -7.92
C VAL A 37 -13.53 -12.25 -7.43
N VAL A 38 -13.60 -13.57 -7.58
CA VAL A 38 -14.75 -14.38 -7.15
C VAL A 38 -14.95 -14.22 -5.64
N ILE A 39 -13.89 -14.36 -4.84
CA ILE A 39 -13.98 -14.21 -3.39
C ILE A 39 -14.43 -12.80 -3.00
N ASN A 40 -13.79 -11.75 -3.52
CA ASN A 40 -14.18 -10.36 -3.22
C ASN A 40 -15.63 -10.05 -3.66
N ARG A 41 -16.13 -10.73 -4.69
CA ARG A 41 -17.50 -10.53 -5.19
C ARG A 41 -18.56 -11.27 -4.37
N PHE A 42 -18.32 -12.51 -4.00
CA PHE A 42 -19.31 -13.36 -3.31
C PHE A 42 -19.18 -13.32 -1.79
N PHE A 43 -17.98 -13.07 -1.27
CA PHE A 43 -17.66 -12.91 0.14
C PHE A 43 -16.89 -11.60 0.34
N PRO A 44 -17.54 -10.44 0.11
CA PRO A 44 -16.91 -9.16 0.38
C PRO A 44 -16.56 -9.10 1.86
N GLU A 45 -15.27 -9.15 2.18
CA GLU A 45 -14.82 -8.82 3.53
C GLU A 45 -15.14 -7.34 3.79
N PRO A 46 -15.76 -7.00 4.93
CA PRO A 46 -15.93 -5.61 5.30
C PRO A 46 -14.55 -4.95 5.35
N VAL A 47 -14.26 -4.08 4.39
CA VAL A 47 -13.05 -3.27 4.40
C VAL A 47 -13.11 -2.46 5.68
N VAL A 48 -12.27 -2.81 6.65
CA VAL A 48 -12.03 -1.98 7.84
C VAL A 48 -11.37 -0.72 7.29
N ILE A 49 -12.19 0.28 7.00
CA ILE A 49 -11.73 1.58 6.55
C ILE A 49 -10.80 2.06 7.68
N PRO A 50 -9.47 2.13 7.47
CA PRO A 50 -8.62 2.79 8.45
C PRO A 50 -9.21 4.19 8.57
N PRO A 51 -9.45 4.72 9.78
CA PRO A 51 -10.06 6.03 9.92
C PRO A 51 -9.25 6.97 9.04
N THR A 52 -9.90 7.48 7.98
CA THR A 52 -9.30 8.51 7.13
C THR A 52 -8.93 9.59 8.13
N LYS A 53 -7.63 9.81 8.31
CA LYS A 53 -7.17 11.05 8.93
C LYS A 53 -7.65 12.10 7.95
N THR A 54 -8.81 12.66 8.21
CA THR A 54 -9.27 13.88 7.57
C THR A 54 -8.16 14.86 7.85
N THR A 55 -7.34 15.15 6.84
CA THR A 55 -6.54 16.37 6.84
C THR A 55 -7.59 17.47 6.83
N GLN A 56 -7.99 17.90 8.02
CA GLN A 56 -8.81 19.10 8.17
C GLN A 56 -8.02 20.21 7.47
N PRO A 57 -8.64 21.01 6.60
CA PRO A 57 -8.00 22.25 6.18
C PRO A 57 -7.59 22.98 7.46
N GLU A 58 -6.37 23.54 7.52
CA GLU A 58 -5.91 24.41 8.60
C GLU A 58 -6.82 25.63 8.68
N GLN A 59 -8.01 25.45 9.22
CA GLN A 59 -8.98 26.50 9.38
C GLN A 59 -8.73 27.07 10.77
N ASN A 60 -7.90 28.10 10.77
CA ASN A 60 -7.79 29.08 11.83
C ASN A 60 -7.32 28.54 13.20
N ASP A 61 -6.29 27.70 13.20
CA ASP A 61 -5.54 27.43 14.44
C ASP A 61 -5.08 28.75 15.07
N LEU A 62 -4.70 29.74 14.26
CA LEU A 62 -4.34 31.06 14.75
C LEU A 62 -5.50 31.79 15.46
N ASP A 63 -6.76 31.70 14.98
CA ASP A 63 -7.89 32.33 15.67
C ASP A 63 -8.24 31.61 16.98
N ARG A 64 -8.01 30.30 17.03
CA ARG A 64 -8.13 29.51 18.26
C ARG A 64 -7.00 29.81 19.25
N LEU A 65 -5.78 30.06 18.76
CA LEU A 65 -4.61 30.34 19.58
C LEU A 65 -4.57 31.79 20.12
N ARG A 66 -5.13 32.77 19.40
CA ARG A 66 -5.23 34.18 19.84
C ARG A 66 -5.69 34.35 21.30
N PRO A 67 -6.85 33.81 21.74
CA PRO A 67 -7.32 33.98 23.12
C PRO A 67 -6.39 33.30 24.14
N VAL A 68 -5.76 32.18 23.79
CA VAL A 68 -4.80 31.49 24.66
C VAL A 68 -3.54 32.33 24.85
N ILE A 69 -3.02 32.93 23.78
CA ILE A 69 -1.86 33.82 23.83
C ILE A 69 -2.17 35.08 24.65
N VAL A 70 -3.34 35.68 24.48
CA VAL A 70 -3.78 36.84 25.29
C VAL A 70 -3.89 36.46 26.78
N ALA A 71 -4.47 35.30 27.09
CA ALA A 71 -4.54 34.80 28.46
C ALA A 71 -3.14 34.57 29.05
N ALA A 72 -2.22 33.98 28.27
CA ALA A 72 -0.84 33.76 28.68
C ALA A 72 -0.09 35.08 28.94
N ILE A 73 -0.23 36.09 28.07
CA ILE A 73 0.39 37.40 28.26
C ILE A 73 -0.20 38.13 29.47
N ALA A 74 -1.52 38.10 29.66
CA ALA A 74 -2.17 38.70 30.83
C ALA A 74 -1.71 38.04 32.13
N HIS A 75 -1.56 36.72 32.12
CA HIS A 75 -1.03 35.96 33.25
C HIS A 75 0.44 36.30 33.51
N HIS A 76 1.27 36.39 32.47
CA HIS A 76 2.67 36.77 32.57
C HIS A 76 2.85 38.20 33.10
N ARG A 77 2.04 39.16 32.64
CA ARG A 77 2.05 40.55 33.15
C ARG A 77 1.65 40.61 34.63
N ARG A 78 0.73 39.75 35.07
CA ARG A 78 0.37 39.60 36.49
C ARG A 78 1.52 39.01 37.31
N GLN A 79 2.28 38.09 36.74
CA GLN A 79 3.43 37.46 37.41
C GLN A 79 4.68 38.36 37.43
N GLN A 80 4.91 39.15 36.39
CA GLN A 80 6.03 40.10 36.30
C GLN A 80 5.76 41.42 37.06
N GLY A 81 4.53 41.65 37.51
CA GLY A 81 4.13 42.86 38.22
C GLY A 81 4.05 42.72 39.73
N ILE A 82 5.06 42.14 40.41
CA ILE A 82 5.31 42.34 41.85
C ILE A 82 6.83 42.32 42.14
N LYS A 83 7.50 43.41 41.76
CA LYS A 83 8.48 44.24 42.51
C LYS A 83 9.53 44.82 41.59
#